data_AF-A0AAV8XY40-F1
#
_entry.id   AF-A0AAV8XY40-F1
#
_cell.length_a   1.000
_cell.length_b   1.000
_cell.length_c   1.000
_cell.angle_alpha   90.00
_cell.angle_beta   90.00
_cell.angle_gamma   90.00
#
_symmetry.space_group_name_H-M   'P 1'
#
loop_
_entity.id
_entity.type
_entity.pdbx_description
1 polymer ?
#
loop_
_entity_poly.entity_id
_entity_poly.type
_entity_poly.pdbx_seq_one_letter_code
_entity_poly.pdbx_strand_id
1 'polypeptide(L)'
;MLEQKRMIIASNYEFLEFVLSSTKILNKSSEYKYLESWLGNGLLTSTVKRWKKSRKVLTPAFHFSILEEFVSTFETNGKIMIDLLAKEVDKDSVDIYPYVRMCTLDIICGAYIKLIFKKLAKSIKK
;
A
#
# COMPACT_ATOMS: atom_id res chain seq x y z
N MET A 1 16.79 -10.13 -30.53
CA MET A 1 15.54 -10.85 -30.86
C MET A 1 14.53 -10.52 -29.76
N LEU A 2 13.58 -9.62 -30.03
CA LEU A 2 12.53 -9.28 -29.05
C LEU A 2 11.58 -10.48 -28.95
N GLU A 3 11.59 -11.20 -27.83
CA GLU A 3 10.60 -12.25 -27.56
C GLU A 3 9.20 -11.67 -27.69
N GLN A 4 8.41 -12.19 -28.63
CA GLN A 4 7.04 -11.76 -28.82
C GLN A 4 6.20 -12.32 -27.67
N LYS A 5 6.01 -11.49 -26.64
CA LYS A 5 5.27 -11.87 -25.45
C LYS A 5 3.77 -11.76 -25.73
N ARG A 6 3.06 -12.89 -25.66
CA ARG A 6 1.60 -12.91 -25.79
C ARG A 6 0.99 -12.27 -24.54
N MET A 7 0.12 -11.29 -24.74
CA MET A 7 -0.63 -10.61 -23.69
C MET A 7 -2.11 -10.90 -23.87
N ILE A 8 -2.80 -11.22 -22.77
CA ILE A 8 -4.25 -11.38 -22.74
C ILE A 8 -4.81 -10.16 -22.00
N ILE A 9 -5.69 -9.42 -22.66
CA ILE A 9 -6.44 -8.33 -22.05
C ILE A 9 -7.85 -8.84 -21.78
N ALA A 10 -8.29 -8.78 -20.54
CA ALA A 10 -9.60 -9.28 -20.14
C ALA A 10 -10.29 -8.27 -19.22
N SER A 11 -11.59 -8.09 -19.45
CA SER A 11 -12.50 -7.26 -18.65
C SER A 11 -13.70 -8.04 -18.11
N ASN A 12 -13.81 -9.33 -18.45
CA ASN A 12 -14.86 -10.21 -17.93
C ASN A 12 -14.58 -10.55 -16.45
N TYR A 13 -15.59 -10.38 -15.59
CA TYR A 13 -15.42 -10.53 -14.14
C TYR A 13 -15.13 -11.97 -13.71
N GLU A 14 -15.76 -12.98 -14.33
CA GLU A 14 -15.56 -14.40 -14.01
C GLU A 14 -14.13 -14.83 -14.27
N PHE A 15 -13.57 -14.40 -15.41
CA PHE A 15 -12.18 -14.64 -15.75
C PHE A 15 -11.22 -13.95 -14.78
N LEU A 16 -11.48 -12.68 -14.44
CA LEU A 16 -10.65 -11.95 -13.48
C LEU A 16 -10.70 -12.58 -12.09
N GLU A 17 -11.88 -13.00 -11.62
CA GLU A 17 -12.06 -13.69 -10.36
C GLU A 17 -11.29 -15.02 -10.34
N PHE A 18 -11.42 -15.84 -11.38
CA PHE A 18 -10.69 -17.09 -11.52
C PHE A 18 -9.17 -16.89 -11.40
N VAL A 19 -8.62 -15.87 -12.08
CA VAL A 19 -7.17 -15.58 -12.06
C VAL A 19 -6.73 -14.99 -10.71
N LEU A 20 -7.43 -13.97 -10.20
CA LEU A 20 -7.02 -13.20 -9.03
C LEU A 20 -7.25 -13.94 -7.70
N SER A 21 -8.23 -14.86 -7.64
CA SER A 21 -8.47 -15.70 -6.45
C SER A 21 -7.56 -16.94 -6.38
N SER A 22 -6.87 -17.27 -7.47
CA SER A 22 -6.08 -18.48 -7.57
C SER A 22 -4.89 -18.52 -6.60
N THR A 23 -4.78 -19.60 -5.84
CA THR A 23 -3.59 -19.89 -5.01
C THR A 23 -2.43 -20.50 -5.80
N LYS A 24 -2.65 -20.79 -7.09
CA LYS A 24 -1.67 -21.39 -8.01
C LYS A 24 -1.08 -20.34 -8.96
N ILE A 25 -1.90 -19.40 -9.47
CA ILE A 25 -1.47 -18.33 -10.39
C ILE A 25 -0.95 -17.13 -9.58
N LEU A 26 0.23 -17.28 -8.98
CA LEU A 26 0.79 -16.28 -8.07
C LEU A 26 2.00 -15.51 -8.63
N ASN A 27 2.56 -15.97 -9.75
CA ASN A 27 3.70 -15.30 -10.37
C ASN A 27 3.27 -13.92 -10.87
N LYS A 28 4.06 -12.91 -10.51
CA LYS A 28 3.85 -11.55 -11.00
C LYS A 28 4.31 -11.43 -12.44
N SER A 29 3.63 -10.55 -13.16
CA SER A 29 3.92 -10.27 -14.55
C SER A 29 5.28 -9.54 -14.67
N SER A 30 5.88 -9.52 -15.86
CA SER A 30 7.20 -8.92 -16.07
C SER A 30 7.24 -7.43 -15.75
N GLU A 31 6.10 -6.77 -15.82
CA GLU A 31 5.95 -5.33 -15.62
C GLU A 31 6.27 -4.96 -14.17
N TYR A 32 6.16 -5.89 -13.23
CA TYR A 32 6.61 -5.67 -11.85
C TYR A 32 8.13 -5.45 -11.74
N LYS A 33 8.92 -5.84 -12.75
CA LYS A 33 10.37 -5.56 -12.77
C LYS A 33 10.68 -4.07 -12.78
N TYR A 34 9.80 -3.23 -13.31
CA TYR A 34 9.96 -1.77 -13.26
C TYR A 34 9.95 -1.23 -11.83
N LEU A 35 9.37 -1.97 -10.87
CA LEU A 35 9.32 -1.59 -9.46
C LEU A 35 10.52 -2.12 -8.66
N GLU A 36 11.35 -3.01 -9.22
CA GLU A 36 12.47 -3.62 -8.49
C GLU A 36 13.56 -2.61 -8.11
N SER A 37 13.79 -1.57 -8.93
CA SER A 37 14.76 -0.51 -8.62
C SER A 37 14.39 0.30 -7.39
N TRP A 38 13.08 0.48 -7.15
CA TRP A 38 12.56 1.24 -6.00
C TRP A 38 12.28 0.36 -4.79
N LEU A 39 11.61 -0.79 -4.97
CA LEU A 39 11.13 -1.65 -3.88
C LEU A 39 12.07 -2.82 -3.57
N GLY A 40 13.13 -2.99 -4.35
CA GLY A 40 14.03 -4.14 -4.26
C GLY A 40 13.28 -5.46 -4.45
N ASN A 41 13.69 -6.50 -3.73
CA ASN A 41 13.01 -7.80 -3.67
C ASN A 41 11.99 -7.84 -2.51
N GLY A 42 11.08 -6.88 -2.51
CA GLY A 42 10.05 -6.65 -1.49
C GLY A 42 8.77 -7.46 -1.72
N LEU A 43 7.68 -7.11 -1.01
CA LEU A 43 6.43 -7.88 -1.08
C LEU A 43 5.87 -7.96 -2.50
N LEU A 44 5.90 -6.87 -3.29
CA LEU A 44 5.29 -6.82 -4.62
C LEU A 44 6.13 -7.46 -5.73
N THR A 45 7.45 -7.47 -5.57
CA THR A 45 8.43 -7.87 -6.61
C THR A 45 9.07 -9.22 -6.32
N SER A 46 8.84 -9.79 -5.14
CA SER A 46 9.49 -11.04 -4.74
C SER A 46 8.92 -12.30 -5.37
N THR A 47 9.72 -13.37 -5.35
CA THR A 47 9.28 -14.71 -5.75
C THR A 47 8.10 -15.19 -4.90
N VAL A 48 7.26 -16.04 -5.47
CA VAL A 48 6.06 -16.58 -4.77
C VAL A 48 6.39 -17.16 -3.39
N LYS A 49 7.51 -17.88 -3.26
CA LYS A 49 7.95 -18.45 -1.97
C LYS A 49 8.27 -17.36 -0.93
N ARG A 50 9.00 -16.32 -1.33
CA ARG A 50 9.36 -15.19 -0.46
C ARG A 50 8.14 -14.34 -0.14
N TRP A 51 7.29 -14.05 -1.12
CA TRP A 51 6.01 -13.36 -0.93
C TRP A 51 5.13 -14.08 0.10
N LYS A 52 4.94 -15.40 0.00
CA LYS A 52 4.16 -16.19 0.97
C LYS A 52 4.72 -16.04 2.39
N LYS A 53 6.04 -16.15 2.56
CA LYS A 53 6.70 -15.99 3.87
C LYS A 53 6.52 -14.56 4.41
N SER A 54 6.81 -13.54 3.61
CA SER A 54 6.68 -12.14 4.01
C SER A 54 5.23 -11.77 4.34
N ARG A 55 4.27 -12.20 3.52
CA ARG A 55 2.84 -11.96 3.76
C ARG A 55 2.38 -12.60 5.07
N LYS A 56 2.76 -13.85 5.35
CA LYS A 56 2.44 -14.51 6.63
C LYS A 56 2.94 -13.73 7.84
N VAL A 57 4.12 -13.11 7.75
CA VAL A 57 4.70 -12.29 8.83
C VAL A 57 4.04 -10.91 8.93
N LEU A 58 3.63 -10.32 7.79
CA LEU A 58 3.08 -8.96 7.74
C LEU A 58 1.57 -8.91 8.03
N THR A 59 0.79 -9.91 7.61
CA THR A 59 -0.69 -9.91 7.75
C THR A 59 -1.18 -9.57 9.17
N PRO A 60 -0.56 -10.06 10.27
CA PRO A 60 -0.98 -9.68 11.62
C PRO A 60 -0.94 -8.18 11.90
N ALA A 61 -0.06 -7.41 11.23
CA ALA A 61 0.03 -5.95 11.39
C ALA A 61 -1.19 -5.20 10.80
N PHE A 62 -2.01 -5.89 10.00
CA PHE A 62 -3.24 -5.37 9.40
C PHE A 62 -4.49 -5.96 10.05
N HIS A 63 -4.37 -6.51 11.26
CA HIS A 63 -5.51 -6.95 12.06
C HIS A 63 -6.28 -5.73 12.60
N PHE A 64 -7.61 -5.81 12.73
CA PHE A 64 -8.47 -4.68 13.09
C PHE A 64 -8.04 -3.93 14.35
N SER A 65 -7.63 -4.65 15.40
CA SER A 65 -7.12 -4.04 16.63
C SER A 65 -5.90 -3.14 16.44
N ILE A 66 -5.06 -3.39 15.43
CA ILE A 66 -3.94 -2.52 15.09
C ILE A 66 -4.39 -1.36 14.19
N LEU A 67 -5.36 -1.61 13.30
CA LEU A 67 -5.92 -0.57 12.44
C LEU A 67 -6.63 0.53 13.25
N GLU A 68 -7.30 0.16 14.34
CA GLU A 68 -7.90 1.10 15.29
C GLU A 68 -6.88 2.10 15.86
N GLU A 69 -5.63 1.67 16.08
CA GLU A 69 -4.56 2.54 16.56
C GLU A 69 -4.14 3.59 15.52
N PHE A 70 -4.38 3.33 14.22
CA PHE A 70 -4.08 4.27 13.14
C PHE A 70 -5.17 5.33 12.95
N VAL A 71 -6.37 5.15 13.52
CA VAL A 71 -7.46 6.14 13.45
C VAL A 71 -6.97 7.51 13.91
N SER A 72 -6.20 7.56 15.01
CA SER A 72 -5.58 8.80 15.49
C SER A 72 -4.63 9.46 14.48
N THR A 73 -3.89 8.67 13.68
CA THR A 73 -3.05 9.19 12.60
C THR A 73 -3.90 9.75 11.46
N PHE A 74 -4.99 9.09 11.12
CA PHE A 74 -5.90 9.53 10.07
C PHE A 74 -6.60 10.83 10.47
N GLU A 75 -7.07 10.91 11.71
CA GLU A 75 -7.73 12.10 12.24
C GLU A 75 -6.78 13.30 12.25
N THR A 76 -5.56 13.16 12.77
CA THR A 76 -4.58 14.25 12.82
C THR A 76 -4.24 14.78 11.43
N ASN A 77 -3.87 13.90 10.49
CA ASN A 77 -3.52 14.33 9.13
C ASN A 77 -4.75 14.84 8.35
N GLY A 78 -5.93 14.28 8.62
CA GLY A 78 -7.19 14.74 8.06
C GLY A 78 -7.53 16.16 8.52
N LYS A 79 -7.35 16.49 9.81
CA LYS A 79 -7.51 17.85 10.33
C LYS A 79 -6.54 18.82 9.66
N ILE A 80 -5.27 18.46 9.52
CA ILE A 80 -4.27 19.29 8.81
C ILE A 80 -4.72 19.54 7.36
N MET A 81 -5.19 18.52 6.66
CA MET A 81 -5.71 18.68 5.30
C MET A 81 -6.90 19.64 5.24
N ILE A 82 -7.84 19.53 6.19
CA ILE A 82 -9.00 20.43 6.30
C ILE A 82 -8.55 21.86 6.59
N ASP A 83 -7.62 22.07 7.51
CA ASP A 83 -7.07 23.40 7.86
C ASP A 83 -6.34 24.05 6.67
N LEU A 84 -5.71 23.24 5.82
CA LEU A 84 -5.11 23.72 4.57
C LEU A 84 -6.17 24.08 3.53
N LEU A 85 -7.19 23.26 3.37
CA LEU A 85 -8.31 23.53 2.44
C LEU A 85 -9.17 24.72 2.88
N ALA A 86 -9.28 24.97 4.20
CA ALA A 86 -10.02 26.12 4.73
C ALA A 86 -9.43 27.47 4.27
N LYS A 87 -8.15 27.50 3.88
CA LYS A 87 -7.49 28.70 3.33
C LYS A 87 -7.84 28.96 1.87
N GLU A 88 -8.54 28.02 1.22
CA GLU A 88 -8.86 28.04 -0.20
C GLU A 88 -10.35 28.40 -0.44
N VAL A 89 -11.12 28.67 0.62
CA VAL A 89 -12.59 28.84 0.57
C VAL A 89 -13.04 30.01 -0.30
N ASP A 90 -12.23 31.06 -0.42
CA ASP A 90 -12.56 32.24 -1.23
C ASP A 90 -12.23 32.08 -2.72
N LYS A 91 -11.78 30.89 -3.15
CA LYS A 91 -11.45 30.60 -4.55
C LYS A 91 -12.66 29.97 -5.26
N ASP A 92 -12.84 30.34 -6.53
CA ASP A 92 -13.90 29.77 -7.38
C ASP A 92 -13.74 28.26 -7.62
N SER A 93 -12.51 27.74 -7.56
CA SER A 93 -12.21 26.32 -7.65
C SER A 93 -10.86 25.97 -7.01
N VAL A 94 -10.73 24.73 -6.56
CA VAL A 94 -9.52 24.21 -5.90
C VAL A 94 -9.20 22.82 -6.47
N ASP A 95 -7.94 22.62 -6.86
CA ASP A 95 -7.43 21.28 -7.13
C ASP A 95 -7.13 20.58 -5.79
N ILE A 96 -7.95 19.59 -5.45
CA ILE A 96 -7.83 18.83 -4.20
C ILE A 96 -6.72 17.77 -4.24
N TYR A 97 -6.23 17.40 -5.43
CA TYR A 97 -5.31 16.28 -5.61
C TYR A 97 -3.99 16.45 -4.80
N PRO A 98 -3.34 17.62 -4.76
CA PRO A 98 -2.15 17.85 -3.94
C PRO A 98 -2.41 17.65 -2.44
N TYR A 99 -3.55 18.11 -1.93
CA TYR A 99 -3.92 18.02 -0.52
C TYR A 99 -4.16 16.56 -0.11
N VAL A 100 -4.92 15.80 -0.92
CA VAL A 100 -5.17 14.37 -0.69
C VAL A 100 -3.89 13.56 -0.80
N ARG A 101 -3.04 13.86 -1.80
CA ARG A 101 -1.74 13.22 -1.98
C ARG A 101 -0.87 13.40 -0.74
N MET A 102 -0.71 14.63 -0.25
CA MET A 102 0.12 14.92 0.93
C MET A 102 -0.44 14.25 2.18
N CYS A 103 -1.74 14.39 2.44
CA CYS A 103 -2.42 13.73 3.56
C CYS A 103 -2.23 12.20 3.53
N THR A 104 -2.39 11.58 2.36
CA THR A 104 -2.20 10.13 2.20
C THR A 104 -0.76 9.70 2.47
N LEU A 105 0.23 10.47 2.01
CA LEU A 105 1.65 10.20 2.28
C LEU A 105 1.97 10.32 3.77
N ASP A 106 1.50 11.37 4.43
CA ASP A 106 1.72 11.58 5.86
C ASP A 106 1.07 10.47 6.70
N ILE A 107 -0.13 10.03 6.30
CA ILE A 107 -0.82 8.89 6.91
C ILE A 107 0.00 7.61 6.78
N ILE A 108 0.47 7.27 5.57
CA ILE A 108 1.23 6.04 5.31
C ILE A 108 2.55 6.06 6.10
N CYS A 109 3.28 7.17 6.05
CA CYS A 109 4.54 7.35 6.79
C CYS A 109 4.32 7.28 8.30
N GLY A 110 3.32 7.98 8.82
CA GLY A 110 2.98 8.00 10.25
C GLY A 110 2.55 6.62 10.77
N ALA A 111 1.72 5.89 10.02
CA ALA A 111 1.32 4.53 10.38
C ALA A 111 2.52 3.56 10.38
N TYR A 112 3.41 3.66 9.39
CA TYR A 112 4.61 2.83 9.30
C TYR A 112 5.57 3.09 10.47
N ILE A 113 5.82 4.35 10.81
CA ILE A 113 6.66 4.74 11.95
C ILE A 113 6.09 4.20 13.25
N LYS A 114 4.78 4.34 13.50
CA LYS A 114 4.11 3.79 14.69
C LYS A 114 4.31 2.27 14.80
N LEU A 115 4.17 1.53 13.71
CA LEU A 115 4.40 0.08 13.69
C LEU A 115 5.85 -0.29 14.05
N ILE A 116 6.84 0.42 13.51
CA ILE A 116 8.26 0.18 13.82
C ILE A 116 8.53 0.40 15.30
N PHE A 117 8.12 1.54 15.86
CA PHE A 117 8.35 1.86 17.26
C PHE A 117 7.70 0.84 18.19
N LYS A 118 6.49 0.36 17.88
CA LYS A 118 5.81 -0.69 18.66
C LYS A 118 6.60 -2.00 18.63
N LYS A 119 7.13 -2.37 17.46
CA LYS A 119 7.96 -3.57 17.31
C LYS A 119 9.28 -3.45 18.09
N LEU A 120 9.94 -2.29 18.04
CA LEU A 120 11.16 -2.01 18.80
C LEU A 120 10.91 -2.03 20.31
N ALA A 121 9.87 -1.34 20.79
CA ALA A 121 9.50 -1.32 22.20
C ALA A 121 9.19 -2.72 22.76
N LYS A 122 8.55 -3.59 21.95
CA LYS A 122 8.31 -4.98 22.32
C LYS A 122 9.60 -5.82 22.36
N SER A 123 10.60 -5.48 21.53
CA SER A 123 11.89 -6.18 21.49
C SER A 123 12.83 -5.79 22.64
N ILE A 124 12.68 -4.59 23.21
CA ILE A 124 13.47 -4.11 24.37
C ILE A 124 12.92 -4.69 25.69
N LYS A 125 11.62 -4.98 25.75
CA LYS A 125 10.95 -5.53 26.94
C LYS A 125 11.07 -7.06 27.08
N LYS A 126 11.84 -7.73 26.22
CA LYS A 126 12.06 -9.18 26.21
C LYS A 126 13.53 -9.46 26.44
#